data_AF-A0A9E6AIJ2-F1
#
_entry.id   AF-A0A9E6AIJ2-F1
#
_cell.length_a   1.000
_cell.length_b   1.000
_cell.length_c   1.000
_cell.angle_alpha   90.00
_cell.angle_beta   90.00
_cell.angle_gamma   90.00
#
_symmetry.space_group_name_H-M   'P 1'
#
loop_
_entity.id
_entity.type
_entity.pdbx_description
1 polymer ?
#
loop_
_entity_poly.entity_id
_entity_poly.type
_entity_poly.pdbx_seq_one_letter_code
_entity_poly.pdbx_strand_id
1 'polypeptide(L)'
;MKTAKLSGLVMLGLVSIGCGSPAAPFDTLKTANLTAFRLQNYEPPPPPPVVAGAAAPSPAQGLIPGLPPEIQALAQQGLPALQQLLPPGLLPPGLIPGVAGTAGTPAAAAPPPQQQVARFHNFRILGQTQVMDSELREELGEVFGDEDNFTSKHAGCMYAELGLSFMGPGGQPNDLLISFSCNNVSAQGFMWPHKTTGLKPETVEALAKLVPKIWPG
;
A
#
# COMPACT_ATOMS: atom_id res chain seq x y z
N MET A 1 -54.49 -35.56 39.24
CA MET A 1 -53.58 -34.69 40.03
C MET A 1 -52.17 -34.78 39.44
N LYS A 2 -51.59 -33.61 39.11
CA LYS A 2 -50.15 -33.27 38.85
C LYS A 2 -49.44 -34.02 37.71
N THR A 3 -49.38 -33.49 36.48
CA THR A 3 -48.44 -32.46 35.94
C THR A 3 -46.95 -32.72 36.19
N ALA A 4 -46.20 -32.98 35.12
CA ALA A 4 -44.81 -32.56 34.98
C ALA A 4 -44.55 -32.22 33.50
N LYS A 5 -44.39 -30.92 33.22
CA LYS A 5 -43.93 -30.37 31.94
C LYS A 5 -42.41 -30.39 31.95
N LEU A 6 -41.78 -30.97 30.92
CA LEU A 6 -40.39 -30.67 30.59
C LEU A 6 -40.40 -29.89 29.27
N SER A 7 -40.38 -28.57 29.39
CA SER A 7 -39.91 -27.67 28.33
C SER A 7 -38.40 -27.75 28.30
N GLY A 8 -37.82 -28.06 27.15
CA GLY A 8 -36.37 -28.11 26.96
C GLY A 8 -35.99 -27.81 25.52
N LEU A 9 -35.79 -26.52 25.23
CA LEU A 9 -34.90 -25.93 24.23
C LEU A 9 -34.74 -26.67 22.88
N VAL A 10 -35.48 -26.21 21.87
CA VAL A 10 -35.11 -26.43 20.46
C VAL A 10 -33.85 -25.59 20.18
N MET A 11 -32.68 -26.23 20.20
CA MET A 11 -31.47 -25.65 19.64
C MET A 11 -31.64 -25.61 18.11
N LEU A 12 -31.82 -24.40 17.55
CA LEU A 12 -31.58 -24.16 16.13
C LEU A 12 -30.07 -24.29 15.89
N GLY A 13 -29.62 -25.52 15.64
CA GLY A 13 -28.32 -25.78 15.02
C GLY A 13 -28.47 -25.71 13.51
N LEU A 14 -28.22 -24.54 12.92
CA LEU A 14 -27.90 -24.43 11.50
C LEU A 14 -26.50 -25.03 11.30
N VAL A 15 -26.43 -26.36 11.27
CA VAL A 15 -25.29 -27.09 10.73
C VAL A 15 -25.63 -27.37 9.27
N SER A 16 -25.47 -26.35 8.44
CA SER A 16 -25.44 -26.51 6.99
C SER A 16 -24.08 -27.09 6.60
N ILE A 17 -23.94 -28.41 6.73
CA ILE A 17 -23.00 -29.18 5.91
C ILE A 17 -23.73 -29.36 4.57
N GLY A 18 -23.54 -28.40 3.67
CA GLY A 18 -24.11 -28.39 2.32
C GLY A 18 -22.99 -28.40 1.30
N CYS A 19 -22.86 -29.53 0.60
CA CYS A 19 -21.96 -29.74 -0.53
C CYS A 19 -22.12 -28.68 -1.64
N GLY A 20 -20.99 -28.20 -2.17
CA GLY A 20 -20.87 -27.80 -3.58
C GLY A 20 -20.84 -26.31 -3.91
N SER A 21 -20.60 -25.41 -2.96
CA SER A 21 -20.46 -23.97 -3.25
C SER A 21 -19.36 -23.33 -2.38
N PRO A 22 -18.62 -22.35 -2.90
CA PRO A 22 -17.64 -21.61 -2.09
C PRO A 22 -18.28 -20.98 -0.85
N ALA A 23 -17.56 -20.88 0.26
CA ALA A 23 -18.07 -20.24 1.46
C ALA A 23 -18.36 -18.75 1.24
N ALA A 24 -19.44 -18.23 1.84
CA ALA A 24 -19.77 -16.81 1.74
C ALA A 24 -18.66 -15.91 2.33
N PRO A 25 -18.34 -14.76 1.71
CA PRO A 25 -19.04 -14.14 0.58
C PRO A 25 -18.50 -14.56 -0.82
N PHE A 26 -17.64 -15.57 -0.88
CA PHE A 26 -16.96 -15.97 -2.12
C PHE A 26 -17.87 -16.67 -3.13
N ASP A 27 -19.00 -17.21 -2.67
CA ASP A 27 -20.09 -17.73 -3.52
C ASP A 27 -20.64 -16.69 -4.49
N THR A 28 -20.53 -15.40 -4.15
CA THR A 28 -21.05 -14.29 -4.97
C THR A 28 -20.07 -13.82 -6.05
N LEU A 29 -18.81 -14.25 -6.03
CA LEU A 29 -17.76 -13.63 -6.84
C LEU A 29 -18.00 -13.75 -8.35
N LYS A 30 -18.57 -14.87 -8.81
CA LYS A 30 -18.90 -15.10 -10.22
C LYS A 30 -19.73 -13.97 -10.84
N THR A 31 -20.61 -13.36 -10.06
CA THR A 31 -21.48 -12.26 -10.51
C THR A 31 -21.05 -10.89 -9.97
N ALA A 32 -20.17 -10.85 -8.98
CA ALA A 32 -19.72 -9.62 -8.35
C ALA A 32 -18.87 -8.75 -9.28
N ASN A 33 -18.96 -7.43 -9.09
CA ASN A 33 -18.02 -6.48 -9.67
C ASN A 33 -16.71 -6.56 -8.86
N LEU A 34 -15.71 -7.29 -9.38
CA LEU A 34 -14.42 -7.52 -8.72
C LEU A 34 -13.32 -6.64 -9.33
N THR A 35 -12.73 -5.77 -8.50
CA THR A 35 -11.52 -5.00 -8.84
C THR A 35 -10.31 -5.66 -8.18
N ALA A 36 -9.22 -5.80 -8.95
CA ALA A 36 -7.93 -6.27 -8.45
C ALA A 36 -6.90 -5.14 -8.42
N PHE A 37 -6.06 -5.14 -7.39
CA PHE A 37 -5.01 -4.16 -7.16
C PHE A 37 -3.67 -4.84 -7.02
N ARG A 38 -2.67 -4.36 -7.75
CA ARG A 38 -1.26 -4.69 -7.52
C ARG A 38 -0.71 -3.71 -6.50
N LEU A 39 -0.18 -4.20 -5.40
CA LEU A 39 0.18 -3.40 -4.23
C LEU A 39 1.70 -3.40 -4.01
N GLN A 40 2.21 -2.31 -3.44
CA GLN A 40 3.62 -2.16 -3.04
C GLN A 40 3.74 -2.10 -1.52
N ASN A 41 4.60 -2.96 -0.97
CA ASN A 41 4.86 -3.10 0.46
C ASN A 41 5.95 -2.15 1.01
N TYR A 42 6.85 -1.65 0.16
CA TYR A 42 7.98 -0.82 0.57
C TYR A 42 7.99 0.51 -0.19
N GLU A 43 7.85 1.62 0.54
CA GLU A 43 8.13 2.97 0.04
C GLU A 43 9.43 3.46 0.69
N PRO A 44 10.47 3.80 -0.10
CA PRO A 44 11.65 4.46 0.46
C PRO A 44 11.20 5.80 1.07
N PRO A 45 11.78 6.21 2.23
CA PRO A 45 11.41 7.46 2.87
C PRO A 45 11.55 8.61 1.86
N PRO A 46 10.59 9.55 1.81
CA PRO A 46 10.71 10.69 0.94
C PRO A 46 12.04 11.38 1.22
N PRO A 47 12.79 11.79 0.17
CA PRO A 47 14.01 12.55 0.38
C PRO A 47 13.67 13.75 1.28
N PRO A 48 14.52 14.06 2.27
CA PRO A 48 14.25 15.15 3.20
C PRO A 48 13.91 16.41 2.41
N PRO A 49 12.91 17.19 2.85
CA PRO A 49 12.45 18.36 2.14
C PRO A 49 13.65 19.26 1.84
N VAL A 50 13.95 19.42 0.55
CA VAL A 50 14.85 20.48 0.10
C VAL A 50 14.19 21.79 0.50
N VAL A 51 14.79 22.48 1.46
CA VAL A 51 14.35 23.83 1.83
C VAL A 51 14.51 24.72 0.60
N ALA A 52 13.38 25.18 0.06
CA ALA A 52 13.33 26.18 -1.00
C ALA A 52 13.86 27.51 -0.43
N GLY A 53 15.18 27.66 -0.45
CA GLY A 53 15.92 28.85 -0.05
C GLY A 53 17.23 29.03 -0.80
N ALA A 54 17.61 28.07 -1.66
CA ALA A 54 18.64 28.31 -2.66
C ALA A 54 17.99 29.12 -3.78
N ALA A 55 18.30 30.41 -3.80
CA ALA A 55 17.99 31.30 -4.91
C ALA A 55 18.30 30.59 -6.24
N ALA A 56 17.36 30.64 -7.17
CA ALA A 56 17.61 30.26 -8.55
C ALA A 56 18.90 30.97 -9.01
N PRO A 57 19.90 30.27 -9.57
CA PRO A 57 21.00 30.96 -10.22
C PRO A 57 20.39 31.68 -11.42
N SER A 58 20.35 33.00 -11.32
CA SER A 58 20.22 33.88 -12.47
C SER A 58 21.36 33.54 -13.43
N PRO A 59 21.16 33.58 -14.76
CA PRO A 59 22.20 33.21 -15.69
C PRO A 59 23.32 34.26 -15.61
N ALA A 60 24.55 33.77 -15.75
CA ALA A 60 25.81 34.51 -15.78
C ALA A 60 26.48 34.74 -14.41
N GLN A 61 27.50 33.91 -14.13
CA GLN A 61 28.91 34.33 -14.15
C GLN A 61 29.75 33.30 -13.37
N GLY A 62 30.74 32.71 -14.05
CA GLY A 62 31.74 31.84 -13.42
C GLY A 62 31.82 30.41 -13.97
N LEU A 63 31.82 30.24 -15.29
CA LEU A 63 32.33 29.02 -15.92
C LEU A 63 33.82 28.89 -15.57
N ILE A 64 34.16 28.08 -14.57
CA ILE A 64 35.52 27.55 -14.41
C ILE A 64 35.63 26.39 -15.41
N PRO A 65 36.37 26.54 -16.53
CA PRO A 65 36.40 25.52 -17.57
C PRO A 65 37.14 24.27 -17.07
N GLY A 66 36.49 23.11 -17.17
CA GLY A 66 37.15 21.80 -17.00
C GLY A 66 36.82 21.00 -15.73
N LEU A 67 35.88 21.43 -14.89
CA LEU A 67 35.45 20.59 -13.75
C LEU A 67 34.26 19.70 -14.10
N PRO A 68 34.33 18.38 -13.83
CA PRO A 68 33.21 17.45 -14.04
C PRO A 68 32.00 17.80 -13.16
N PRO A 69 30.77 17.54 -13.65
CA PRO A 69 29.52 17.99 -13.03
C PRO A 69 29.32 17.45 -11.61
N GLU A 70 29.87 16.29 -11.27
CA GLU A 70 29.78 15.72 -9.92
C GLU A 70 30.52 16.57 -8.88
N ILE A 71 31.65 17.18 -9.23
CA ILE A 71 32.42 18.03 -8.30
C ILE A 71 31.72 19.37 -8.07
N GLN A 72 30.99 19.88 -9.08
CA GLN A 72 30.18 21.09 -8.94
C GLN A 72 29.01 20.87 -7.97
N ALA A 73 28.38 19.70 -7.99
CA ALA A 73 27.36 19.32 -7.02
C ALA A 73 27.93 19.17 -5.60
N LEU A 74 29.10 18.54 -5.46
CA LEU A 74 29.77 18.38 -4.17
C LEU A 74 30.21 19.71 -3.56
N ALA A 75 30.74 20.63 -4.39
CA ALA A 75 31.14 21.96 -3.93
C ALA A 75 29.94 22.77 -3.41
N GLN A 76 28.79 22.70 -4.10
CA GLN A 76 27.56 23.34 -3.65
C GLN A 76 27.02 22.74 -2.34
N GLN A 77 27.23 21.43 -2.11
CA GLN A 77 26.85 20.77 -0.85
C GLN A 77 27.82 21.03 0.31
N GLY A 78 29.12 21.18 0.04
CA GLY A 78 30.15 21.31 1.09
C GLY A 78 30.26 22.70 1.73
N LEU A 79 29.92 23.76 0.99
CA LEU A 79 30.03 25.16 1.44
C LEU A 79 29.14 25.53 2.65
N PRO A 80 27.84 25.17 2.71
CA PRO A 80 27.01 25.50 3.86
C PRO A 80 27.39 24.73 5.13
N ALA A 81 27.94 23.51 5.00
CA ALA A 81 28.44 22.74 6.14
C ALA A 81 29.68 23.41 6.78
N LEU A 82 30.53 24.04 5.97
CA LEU A 82 31.70 24.78 6.46
C LEU A 82 31.30 26.03 7.24
N GLN A 83 30.21 26.72 6.84
CA GLN A 83 29.67 27.88 7.54
C GLN A 83 29.07 27.53 8.91
N GLN A 84 28.62 26.30 9.11
CA GLN A 84 28.17 25.82 10.43
C GLN A 84 29.32 25.39 11.35
N LEU A 85 30.50 25.07 10.79
CA LEU A 85 31.72 24.75 11.53
C LEU A 85 32.59 25.98 11.84
N LEU A 86 32.27 27.13 11.25
CA LEU A 86 32.93 28.40 11.58
C LEU A 86 32.21 29.04 12.78
N PRO A 87 32.86 29.14 13.95
CA PRO A 87 32.26 29.79 15.10
C PRO A 87 31.93 31.26 14.77
N PRO A 88 30.76 31.76 15.21
CA PRO A 88 30.35 33.13 14.96
C PRO A 88 31.34 34.10 15.62
N GLY A 89 32.13 34.79 14.80
CA GLY A 89 33.12 35.79 15.26
C GLY A 89 34.40 35.92 14.43
N LEU A 90 34.66 35.03 13.46
CA LEU A 90 35.89 35.04 12.65
C LEU A 90 35.74 35.53 11.20
N LEU A 91 34.59 36.08 10.81
CA LEU A 91 34.43 36.69 9.50
C LEU A 91 34.74 38.20 9.58
N PRO A 92 35.88 38.67 9.04
CA PRO A 92 36.20 40.09 9.01
C PRO A 92 35.16 40.85 8.16
N PRO A 93 34.62 41.96 8.68
CA PRO A 93 33.68 42.79 7.93
C PRO A 93 34.39 43.40 6.70
N GLY A 94 33.90 43.07 5.50
CA GLY A 94 34.41 43.66 4.24
C GLY A 94 34.52 42.72 3.03
N LEU A 95 34.23 41.42 3.15
CA LEU A 95 34.39 40.45 2.05
C LEU A 95 33.11 40.09 1.27
N ILE A 96 32.06 40.91 1.35
CA ILE A 96 30.89 40.79 0.47
C ILE A 96 30.79 42.04 -0.41
N PRO A 97 31.26 41.99 -1.67
CA PRO A 97 30.88 42.97 -2.68
C PRO A 97 29.40 42.76 -3.01
N GLY A 98 28.57 43.79 -2.79
CA GLY A 98 27.28 43.91 -3.49
C GLY A 98 25.99 44.00 -2.67
N VAL A 99 26.01 44.24 -1.35
CA VAL A 99 24.75 44.43 -0.59
C VAL A 99 24.33 45.90 -0.52
N ALA A 100 23.72 46.39 -1.59
CA ALA A 100 22.74 47.45 -1.52
C ALA A 100 21.36 46.82 -1.74
N GLY A 101 20.50 46.82 -0.72
CA GLY A 101 19.14 46.31 -0.88
C GLY A 101 18.44 45.99 0.44
N THR A 102 17.67 46.95 0.90
CA THR A 102 16.74 46.97 2.02
C THR A 102 15.83 45.74 2.18
N ALA A 103 15.79 45.25 3.42
CA ALA A 103 14.67 44.64 4.14
C ALA A 103 13.42 44.22 3.34
N GLY A 104 13.28 42.91 3.14
CA GLY A 104 12.01 42.23 2.91
C GLY A 104 12.04 40.90 3.65
N THR A 105 11.13 40.70 4.60
CA THR A 105 10.98 39.44 5.34
C THR A 105 10.54 38.34 4.36
N PRO A 106 11.25 37.21 4.23
CA PRO A 106 10.81 36.12 3.37
C PRO A 106 9.55 35.48 3.97
N ALA A 107 8.45 35.52 3.21
CA ALA A 107 7.29 34.68 3.48
C ALA A 107 7.72 33.20 3.41
N ALA A 108 7.37 32.42 4.43
CA ALA A 108 7.62 30.98 4.45
C ALA A 108 6.90 30.34 3.26
N ALA A 109 7.67 29.77 2.32
CA ALA A 109 7.12 28.99 1.23
C ALA A 109 6.40 27.76 1.81
N ALA A 110 5.14 27.57 1.42
CA ALA A 110 4.38 26.37 1.77
C ALA A 110 5.13 25.11 1.30
N PRO A 111 5.09 24.00 2.06
CA PRO A 111 5.73 22.75 1.65
C PRO A 111 5.21 22.32 0.26
N PRO A 112 6.06 21.70 -0.58
CA PRO A 112 5.63 21.22 -1.89
C PRO A 112 4.43 20.28 -1.70
N PRO A 113 3.43 20.31 -2.61
CA PRO A 113 2.26 19.46 -2.50
C PRO A 113 2.73 18.00 -2.45
N GLN A 114 2.45 17.31 -1.34
CA GLN A 114 2.66 15.88 -1.26
C GLN A 114 1.83 15.25 -2.37
N GLN A 115 2.48 14.60 -3.33
CA GLN A 115 1.77 13.84 -4.36
C GLN A 115 0.88 12.82 -3.64
N GLN A 116 -0.43 13.00 -3.72
CA GLN A 116 -1.38 12.11 -3.09
C GLN A 116 -1.40 10.79 -3.88
N VAL A 117 -0.54 9.87 -3.47
CA VAL A 117 -0.45 8.54 -4.06
C VAL A 117 -1.71 7.75 -3.68
N ALA A 118 -2.39 7.13 -4.66
CA ALA A 118 -3.54 6.28 -4.42
C ALA A 118 -3.15 5.04 -3.59
N ARG A 119 -3.98 4.69 -2.60
CA ARG A 119 -3.72 3.61 -1.66
C ARG A 119 -4.95 2.71 -1.49
N PHE A 120 -4.69 1.43 -1.23
CA PHE A 120 -5.67 0.42 -0.84
C PHE A 120 -5.24 -0.15 0.51
N HIS A 121 -6.01 0.10 1.57
CA HIS A 121 -5.67 -0.30 2.95
C HIS A 121 -4.25 0.06 3.39
N ASN A 122 -3.84 1.32 3.12
CA ASN A 122 -2.50 1.88 3.35
C ASN A 122 -1.39 1.39 2.41
N PHE A 123 -1.61 0.35 1.61
CA PHE A 123 -0.67 -0.10 0.59
C PHE A 123 -0.76 0.77 -0.65
N ARG A 124 0.39 1.16 -1.20
CA ARG A 124 0.44 1.94 -2.44
C ARG A 124 -0.05 1.08 -3.61
N ILE A 125 -0.95 1.65 -4.42
CA ILE A 125 -1.44 0.98 -5.63
C ILE A 125 -0.43 1.19 -6.76
N LEU A 126 0.08 0.08 -7.30
CA LEU A 126 0.93 0.04 -8.51
C LEU A 126 0.12 -0.12 -9.79
N GLY A 127 -1.04 -0.80 -9.68
CA GLY A 127 -1.94 -1.02 -10.79
C GLY A 127 -3.31 -1.44 -10.28
N GLN A 128 -4.34 -1.14 -11.04
CA GLN A 128 -5.72 -1.50 -10.77
C GLN A 128 -6.33 -2.02 -12.06
N THR A 129 -7.11 -3.09 -11.97
CA THR A 129 -7.87 -3.62 -13.11
C THR A 129 -9.21 -4.17 -12.65
N GLN A 130 -10.20 -4.10 -13.53
CA GLN A 130 -11.47 -4.75 -13.31
C GLN A 130 -11.39 -6.19 -13.83
N VAL A 131 -11.70 -7.16 -12.98
CA VAL A 131 -11.74 -8.58 -13.36
C VAL A 131 -13.08 -8.84 -14.03
N MET A 132 -13.09 -8.82 -15.37
CA MET A 132 -14.32 -8.98 -16.17
C MET A 132 -14.68 -10.45 -16.41
N ASP A 133 -13.68 -11.30 -16.53
CA ASP A 133 -13.85 -12.74 -16.77
C ASP A 133 -14.61 -13.38 -15.61
N SER A 134 -15.77 -13.96 -15.91
CA SER A 134 -16.62 -14.63 -14.92
C SER A 134 -16.05 -15.96 -14.45
N GLU A 135 -15.35 -16.69 -15.31
CA GLU A 135 -14.70 -17.96 -14.95
C GLU A 135 -13.53 -17.67 -14.01
N LEU A 136 -12.73 -16.64 -14.30
CA LEU A 136 -11.66 -16.22 -13.39
C LEU A 136 -12.19 -15.76 -12.02
N ARG A 137 -13.33 -15.06 -11.99
CA ARG A 137 -13.99 -14.68 -10.73
C ARG A 137 -14.52 -15.89 -9.96
N GLU A 138 -15.04 -16.88 -10.67
CA GLU A 138 -15.48 -18.15 -10.09
C GLU A 138 -14.29 -18.94 -9.53
N GLU A 139 -13.20 -19.09 -10.28
CA GLU A 139 -11.95 -19.74 -9.84
C GLU A 139 -11.40 -19.06 -8.57
N LEU A 140 -11.39 -17.72 -8.52
CA LEU A 140 -11.01 -16.97 -7.31
C LEU A 140 -11.98 -17.24 -6.16
N GLY A 141 -13.27 -17.32 -6.44
CA GLY A 141 -14.30 -17.69 -5.48
C GLY A 141 -14.08 -19.06 -4.88
N GLU A 142 -13.81 -20.08 -5.70
CA GLU A 142 -13.50 -21.43 -5.26
C GLU A 142 -12.23 -21.48 -4.40
N VAL A 143 -11.16 -20.81 -4.84
CA VAL A 143 -9.90 -20.76 -4.08
C VAL A 143 -10.12 -20.14 -2.70
N PHE A 144 -10.78 -19.00 -2.60
CA PHE A 144 -10.97 -18.32 -1.31
C PHE A 144 -12.12 -18.87 -0.48
N GLY A 145 -13.09 -19.54 -1.09
CA GLY A 145 -14.24 -20.11 -0.41
C GLY A 145 -14.08 -21.57 0.03
N ASP A 146 -12.96 -22.22 -0.30
CA ASP A 146 -12.66 -23.56 0.17
C ASP A 146 -11.72 -23.54 1.39
N GLU A 147 -12.18 -24.08 2.53
CA GLU A 147 -11.39 -24.15 3.77
C GLU A 147 -10.10 -24.97 3.57
N ASP A 148 -10.11 -25.95 2.65
CA ASP A 148 -8.96 -26.80 2.37
C ASP A 148 -7.79 -26.05 1.72
N ASN A 149 -7.98 -24.81 1.28
CA ASN A 149 -6.89 -23.96 0.81
C ASN A 149 -6.12 -23.27 1.93
N PHE A 150 -6.56 -23.42 3.19
CA PHE A 150 -6.02 -22.67 4.31
C PHE A 150 -5.40 -23.54 5.40
N THR A 151 -4.44 -22.95 6.11
CA THR A 151 -3.71 -23.57 7.21
C THR A 151 -3.41 -22.57 8.32
N SER A 152 -3.19 -23.06 9.53
CA SER A 152 -2.69 -22.26 10.65
C SER A 152 -1.20 -21.93 10.54
N LYS A 153 -0.48 -22.54 9.59
CA LYS A 153 0.96 -22.32 9.39
C LYS A 153 1.21 -21.19 8.40
N HIS A 154 1.43 -19.98 8.93
CA HIS A 154 1.84 -18.82 8.14
C HIS A 154 2.74 -17.89 8.95
N ALA A 155 3.36 -16.91 8.31
CA ALA A 155 4.12 -15.89 9.01
C ALA A 155 3.17 -14.85 9.65
N GLY A 156 3.57 -14.27 10.78
CA GLY A 156 2.80 -13.24 11.49
C GLY A 156 2.85 -11.84 10.88
N CYS A 157 3.10 -11.73 9.57
CA CYS A 157 3.23 -10.46 8.85
C CYS A 157 2.08 -10.22 7.85
N MET A 158 1.91 -8.96 7.43
CA MET A 158 0.97 -8.57 6.38
C MET A 158 1.64 -7.55 5.45
N TYR A 159 2.25 -8.08 4.40
CA TYR A 159 2.83 -7.33 3.30
C TYR A 159 2.00 -7.63 2.05
N ALA A 160 0.85 -6.98 1.90
CA ALA A 160 -0.05 -7.28 0.79
C ALA A 160 0.56 -6.90 -0.58
N GLU A 161 0.79 -7.90 -1.45
CA GLU A 161 1.18 -7.66 -2.84
C GLU A 161 -0.04 -7.64 -3.78
N LEU A 162 -1.15 -8.25 -3.37
CA LEU A 162 -2.39 -8.32 -4.13
C LEU A 162 -3.57 -7.88 -3.25
N GLY A 163 -4.41 -7.01 -3.79
CA GLY A 163 -5.68 -6.62 -3.20
C GLY A 163 -6.84 -7.01 -4.12
N LEU A 164 -7.94 -7.48 -3.55
CA LEU A 164 -9.18 -7.73 -4.26
C LEU A 164 -10.30 -6.94 -3.57
N SER A 165 -11.18 -6.32 -4.34
CA SER A 165 -12.35 -5.58 -3.82
C SER A 165 -13.57 -5.95 -4.61
N PHE A 166 -14.62 -6.40 -3.92
CA PHE A 166 -15.89 -6.77 -4.54
C PHE A 166 -17.05 -6.33 -3.67
N MET A 167 -18.19 -6.05 -4.28
CA MET A 167 -19.37 -5.60 -3.53
C MET A 167 -20.03 -6.77 -2.80
N GLY A 168 -20.18 -6.61 -1.48
CA GLY A 168 -20.93 -7.54 -0.64
C GLY A 168 -22.43 -7.25 -0.61
N PRO A 169 -23.23 -8.15 0.01
CA PRO A 169 -24.63 -7.90 0.29
C PRO A 169 -24.79 -6.61 1.12
N GLY A 170 -25.54 -5.63 0.60
CA GLY A 170 -25.72 -4.32 1.25
C GLY A 170 -24.84 -3.20 0.70
N GLY A 171 -24.07 -3.45 -0.37
CA GLY A 171 -23.36 -2.40 -1.12
C GLY A 171 -22.09 -1.89 -0.46
N GLN A 172 -21.59 -2.58 0.57
CA GLN A 172 -20.29 -2.31 1.16
C GLN A 172 -19.20 -3.13 0.44
N PRO A 173 -17.98 -2.59 0.31
CA PRO A 173 -16.85 -3.35 -0.22
C PRO A 173 -16.42 -4.47 0.73
N ASN A 174 -16.37 -5.68 0.18
CA ASN A 174 -15.61 -6.80 0.73
C ASN A 174 -14.22 -6.75 0.10
N ASP A 175 -13.24 -6.47 0.93
CA ASP A 175 -11.87 -6.28 0.51
C ASP A 175 -10.99 -7.42 1.05
N LEU A 176 -10.11 -7.96 0.22
CA LEU A 176 -9.19 -9.02 0.58
C LEU A 176 -7.76 -8.59 0.27
N LEU A 177 -6.89 -8.68 1.27
CA LEU A 177 -5.46 -8.45 1.14
C LEU A 177 -4.76 -9.81 1.12
N ILE A 178 -3.88 -10.02 0.16
CA ILE A 178 -3.13 -11.26 -0.03
C ILE A 178 -1.65 -10.94 0.08
N SER A 179 -0.99 -11.60 1.04
CA SER A 179 0.45 -11.56 1.24
C SER A 179 1.06 -12.89 0.85
N PHE A 180 1.67 -12.96 -0.33
CA PHE A 180 2.43 -14.12 -0.80
C PHE A 180 3.72 -14.28 -0.02
N SER A 181 4.35 -13.18 0.42
CA SER A 181 5.56 -13.23 1.23
C SER A 181 5.32 -13.80 2.64
N CYS A 182 4.12 -13.61 3.20
CA CYS A 182 3.74 -14.12 4.51
C CYS A 182 2.89 -15.40 4.46
N ASN A 183 2.51 -15.85 3.26
CA ASN A 183 1.52 -16.92 3.02
C ASN A 183 0.24 -16.68 3.83
N ASN A 184 -0.34 -15.48 3.76
CA ASN A 184 -1.48 -15.12 4.59
C ASN A 184 -2.45 -14.20 3.85
N VAL A 185 -3.73 -14.26 4.21
CA VAL A 185 -4.75 -13.33 3.72
C VAL A 185 -5.40 -12.56 4.87
N SER A 186 -5.95 -11.40 4.57
CA SER A 186 -6.71 -10.59 5.52
C SER A 186 -7.97 -10.04 4.87
N ALA A 187 -9.12 -10.38 5.46
CA ALA A 187 -10.42 -9.82 5.09
C ALA A 187 -10.60 -8.44 5.72
N GLN A 188 -11.18 -7.54 4.95
CA GLN A 188 -11.52 -6.17 5.32
C GLN A 188 -12.99 -5.93 4.90
N GLY A 189 -13.82 -5.43 5.81
CA GLY A 189 -15.24 -5.19 5.54
C GLY A 189 -16.17 -6.42 5.65
N PHE A 190 -15.63 -7.62 5.89
CA PHE A 190 -16.42 -8.83 6.15
C PHE A 190 -15.73 -9.78 7.14
N MET A 191 -16.51 -10.69 7.72
CA MET A 191 -15.97 -11.76 8.56
C MET A 191 -15.41 -12.89 7.70
N TRP A 192 -14.15 -13.25 7.94
CA TRP A 192 -13.51 -14.38 7.27
C TRP A 192 -14.27 -15.68 7.60
N PRO A 193 -14.67 -16.49 6.59
CA PRO A 193 -15.52 -17.65 6.82
C PRO A 193 -14.77 -18.89 7.33
N HIS A 194 -13.44 -18.91 7.21
CA HIS A 194 -12.63 -20.08 7.57
C HIS A 194 -11.97 -19.93 8.94
N LYS A 195 -11.54 -21.05 9.52
CA LYS A 195 -10.87 -21.06 10.83
C LYS A 195 -9.47 -20.47 10.80
N THR A 196 -8.84 -20.45 9.63
CA THR A 196 -7.45 -20.02 9.45
C THR A 196 -7.31 -19.19 8.18
N THR A 197 -6.28 -18.34 8.12
CA THR A 197 -6.02 -17.41 7.01
C THR A 197 -4.70 -17.69 6.30
N GLY A 198 -3.90 -18.63 6.80
CA GLY A 198 -2.63 -18.98 6.17
C GLY A 198 -2.86 -19.72 4.86
N LEU A 199 -2.17 -19.32 3.80
CA LEU A 199 -2.23 -19.97 2.49
C LEU A 199 -1.37 -21.23 2.51
N LYS A 200 -1.92 -22.36 2.06
CA LYS A 200 -1.10 -23.55 1.80
C LYS A 200 -0.21 -23.34 0.57
N PRO A 201 0.92 -24.06 0.44
CA PRO A 201 1.80 -23.95 -0.73
C PRO A 201 1.08 -24.16 -2.07
N GLU A 202 0.17 -25.14 -2.13
CA GLU A 202 -0.68 -25.42 -3.29
C GLU A 202 -1.61 -24.25 -3.64
N THR A 203 -2.15 -23.56 -2.63
CA THR A 203 -2.98 -22.37 -2.80
C THR A 203 -2.16 -21.21 -3.36
N VAL A 204 -0.93 -21.03 -2.87
CA VAL A 204 -0.01 -20.01 -3.41
C VAL A 204 0.32 -20.31 -4.87
N GLU A 205 0.57 -21.57 -5.22
CA GLU A 205 0.81 -21.97 -6.62
C GLU A 205 -0.42 -21.73 -7.50
N ALA A 206 -1.62 -22.07 -7.01
CA ALA A 206 -2.87 -21.81 -7.71
C ALA A 206 -3.06 -20.30 -7.96
N LEU A 207 -2.92 -19.47 -6.93
CA LEU A 207 -3.02 -18.01 -7.05
C LEU A 207 -1.95 -17.44 -7.99
N ALA A 208 -0.72 -17.95 -7.96
CA ALA A 208 0.34 -17.53 -8.88
C ALA A 208 0.01 -17.84 -10.35
N LYS A 209 -0.83 -18.86 -10.63
CA LYS A 209 -1.36 -19.15 -11.98
C LYS A 209 -2.55 -18.24 -12.35
N LEU A 210 -3.33 -17.79 -11.37
CA LEU A 210 -4.47 -16.89 -11.59
C LEU A 210 -4.05 -15.43 -11.79
N VAL A 211 -3.03 -14.97 -11.06
CA VAL A 211 -2.56 -13.57 -11.11
C VAL A 211 -2.24 -13.10 -12.54
N PRO A 212 -1.50 -13.85 -13.38
CA PRO A 212 -1.28 -13.46 -14.77
C PRO A 212 -2.56 -13.35 -15.61
N LYS A 213 -3.61 -14.12 -15.28
CA LYS A 213 -4.91 -14.03 -15.96
C LYS A 213 -5.65 -12.73 -15.62
N ILE A 214 -5.40 -12.15 -14.43
CA ILE A 214 -5.97 -10.86 -14.01
C ILE A 214 -5.35 -9.70 -14.81
N TRP A 215 -4.06 -9.78 -15.11
CA TRP A 215 -3.31 -8.80 -15.90
C TRP A 215 -2.75 -9.45 -17.16
N PRO A 216 -3.61 -9.76 -18.16
CA PRO A 216 -3.14 -10.22 -19.46
C PRO A 216 -2.36 -9.07 -20.09
N GLY A 217 -1.04 -9.19 -20.11
CA GLY A 217 -0.12 -8.26 -20.77
C GLY A 217 -0.09 -8.46 -22.28
#